data_AF-A0A379FTW6-F1
#
_entry.id   AF-A0A379FTW6-F1
#
_cell.length_a   1.000
_cell.length_b   1.000
_cell.length_c   1.000
_cell.angle_alpha   90.00
_cell.angle_beta   90.00
_cell.angle_gamma   90.00
#
_symmetry.space_group_name_H-M   'P 1'
#
loop_
_entity.id
_entity.type
_entity.pdbx_description
1 polymer ?
#
loop_
_entity_poly.entity_id
_entity_poly.type
_entity_poly.pdbx_seq_one_letter_code
_entity_poly.pdbx_strand_id
1 'polypeptide(L)' 'MIMNILLVMLIEKKNGNKVWESKVLNITDGFYQVFMPDYIVLGGGNVVRINNLPEYVRRGGNDKAFIGGMKMWSE' A
#
# COMPACT_ATOMS: atom_id res chain seq x y z
N MET A 1 10.60 15.25 -10.32
CA MET A 1 9.80 15.39 -9.09
C MET A 1 9.24 14.02 -8.78
N ILE A 2 9.88 13.25 -7.90
CA ILE A 2 9.52 11.83 -7.68
C ILE A 2 8.38 11.81 -6.65
N MET A 3 7.15 11.55 -7.12
CA MET A 3 5.95 11.55 -6.29
C MET A 3 5.74 10.14 -5.69
N ASN A 4 6.50 9.83 -4.64
CA ASN A 4 6.34 8.57 -3.91
C ASN A 4 5.11 8.67 -3.00
N ILE A 5 4.01 7.99 -3.34
CA ILE A 5 2.81 7.93 -2.51
C ILE A 5 2.84 6.64 -1.68
N LEU A 6 2.98 6.80 -0.35
CA LEU A 6 2.77 5.71 0.61
C LEU A 6 1.28 5.59 0.89
N LEU A 7 0.67 4.47 0.49
CA LEU A 7 -0.75 4.23 0.73
C LEU A 7 -0.94 3.21 1.85
N VAL A 8 -1.44 3.68 2.99
CA VAL A 8 -1.86 2.82 4.12
C VAL A 8 -3.38 2.61 4.00
N MET A 9 -3.79 1.47 3.46
CA MET A 9 -5.20 1.09 3.38
C MET A 9 -5.62 0.24 4.56
N LEU A 10 -6.45 0.81 5.45
CA LEU A 10 -7.18 0.08 6.49
C LEU A 10 -8.55 -0.35 5.93
N ILE A 11 -8.59 -1.47 5.19
CA ILE A 11 -9.87 -2.08 4.79
C ILE A 11 -10.16 -3.25 5.74
N GLU A 12 -11.25 -3.15 6.50
CA GLU A 12 -11.70 -4.22 7.39
C GLU A 12 -12.12 -5.47 6.61
N LYS A 13 -11.75 -6.62 7.16
CA LYS A 13 -11.91 -7.95 6.57
C LYS A 13 -13.29 -8.56 6.78
N LYS A 14 -14.34 -7.74 6.89
CA LYS A 14 -15.69 -8.20 7.27
C LYS A 14 -16.30 -9.22 6.28
N ASN A 15 -15.86 -9.21 5.01
CA ASN A 15 -16.45 -10.02 3.93
C ASN A 15 -15.52 -11.13 3.39
N GLY A 16 -14.48 -11.52 4.13
CA GLY A 16 -13.53 -12.57 3.73
C GLY A 16 -12.35 -12.09 2.86
N ASN A 17 -11.31 -12.94 2.74
CA ASN A 17 -10.01 -12.56 2.17
C ASN A 17 -10.07 -12.09 0.70
N LYS A 18 -10.83 -12.81 -0.15
CA LYS A 18 -10.90 -12.53 -1.59
C LYS A 18 -11.59 -11.19 -1.89
N VAL A 19 -12.69 -10.90 -1.20
CA VAL A 19 -13.42 -9.64 -1.35
C VAL A 19 -12.57 -8.47 -0.87
N TRP A 20 -11.85 -8.67 0.25
CA TRP A 20 -10.90 -7.69 0.76
C TRP A 20 -9.77 -7.41 -0.24
N GLU A 21 -9.12 -8.44 -0.77
CA GLU A 21 -8.02 -8.32 -1.74
C GLU A 21 -8.46 -7.57 -3.00
N SER A 22 -9.62 -7.93 -3.56
CA SER A 22 -10.18 -7.25 -4.74
C SER A 22 -10.44 -5.76 -4.49
N LYS A 23 -10.98 -5.39 -3.32
CA LYS A 23 -11.21 -3.98 -2.95
C LYS A 23 -9.90 -3.20 -2.82
N VAL A 24 -8.90 -3.78 -2.16
CA VAL A 24 -7.56 -3.17 -2.02
C VAL A 24 -6.95 -2.92 -3.40
N LEU A 25 -6.97 -3.92 -4.28
CA LEU A 25 -6.40 -3.79 -5.62
C LEU A 25 -7.15 -2.76 -6.48
N ASN A 26 -8.47 -2.74 -6.44
CA ASN A 26 -9.27 -1.77 -7.20
C ASN A 26 -8.98 -0.32 -6.76
N ILE A 27 -8.90 -0.07 -5.46
CA ILE A 27 -8.53 1.25 -4.95
C ILE A 27 -7.11 1.60 -5.39
N THR A 28 -6.16 0.68 -5.22
CA THR A 28 -4.76 0.88 -5.63
C THR A 28 -4.64 1.29 -7.10
N ASP A 29 -5.40 0.64 -7.98
CA ASP A 29 -5.41 0.95 -9.41
C ASP A 29 -5.97 2.35 -9.69
N GLY A 30 -7.06 2.74 -9.02
CA GLY A 30 -7.58 4.10 -9.10
C GLY A 30 -6.57 5.16 -8.68
N PHE A 31 -5.82 4.94 -7.59
CA PHE A 31 -4.74 5.83 -7.18
C PHE A 31 -3.61 5.89 -8.21
N TYR A 32 -3.22 4.76 -8.78
CA TYR A 32 -2.19 4.72 -9.81
C TYR A 32 -2.60 5.53 -11.05
N GLN A 33 -3.84 5.38 -11.52
CA GLN A 33 -4.34 6.10 -12.69
C GLN A 33 -4.44 7.62 -12.44
N VAL A 34 -4.88 8.04 -11.25
CA VAL A 34 -5.08 9.47 -10.94
C VAL A 34 -3.77 10.19 -10.67
N PHE A 35 -2.84 9.56 -9.95
CA PHE A 35 -1.61 10.23 -9.50
C PHE A 35 -0.39 9.91 -10.37
N MET A 36 -0.47 8.90 -11.24
CA MET A 36 0.61 8.44 -12.11
C MET A 36 1.98 8.31 -11.40
N PRO A 37 2.06 7.67 -10.21
CA PRO A 37 3.35 7.48 -9.54
C PRO A 37 4.19 6.43 -10.29
N ASP A 38 5.51 6.48 -10.14
CA ASP A 38 6.40 5.43 -10.68
C ASP A 38 6.09 4.05 -10.07
N TYR A 39 5.71 4.03 -8.78
CA TYR A 39 5.22 2.84 -8.09
C TYR A 39 4.42 3.21 -6.83
N ILE A 40 3.59 2.29 -6.34
CA ILE A 40 2.84 2.37 -5.09
C ILE A 40 3.41 1.38 -4.08
N VAL A 41 3.59 1.80 -2.84
CA VAL A 41 3.92 0.89 -1.73
C VAL A 41 2.67 0.59 -0.92
N LEU A 42 2.25 -0.68 -0.88
CA LEU A 42 1.18 -1.15 -0.01
C LEU A 42 1.74 -1.60 1.34
N GLY A 43 1.40 -0.89 2.41
CA GLY A 43 1.81 -1.22 3.78
C GLY A 43 0.78 -2.05 4.56
N GLY A 44 1.06 -2.21 5.86
CA GLY A 44 0.15 -2.86 6.82
C GLY A 44 0.26 -4.39 6.85
N GLY A 45 0.12 -5.00 8.03
CA GLY A 45 0.38 -6.43 8.24
C GLY A 45 -0.49 -7.40 7.42
N ASN A 46 -1.59 -6.93 6.83
CA ASN A 46 -2.43 -7.75 5.95
C ASN A 46 -1.91 -7.85 4.52
N VAL A 47 -0.99 -6.98 4.07
CA VAL A 47 -0.50 -6.97 2.68
C VAL A 47 0.24 -8.26 2.30
N VAL A 48 0.75 -9.00 3.30
CA VAL A 48 1.36 -10.33 3.11
C VAL A 48 0.37 -11.36 2.55
N ARG A 49 -0.94 -11.11 2.68
CA ARG A 49 -2.01 -12.02 2.25
C ARG A 49 -2.43 -11.83 0.79
N ILE A 50 -1.94 -10.78 0.13
CA ILE A 50 -2.19 -10.54 -1.30
C ILE A 50 -1.14 -11.32 -2.08
N ASN A 51 -1.57 -12.29 -2.88
CA ASN A 51 -0.62 -13.17 -3.58
C ASN A 51 -0.07 -12.49 -4.84
N ASN A 52 -0.95 -11.85 -5.61
CA ASN A 52 -0.60 -11.25 -6.89
C ASN A 52 -0.67 -9.73 -6.77
N LEU A 53 0.48 -9.08 -6.89
CA LEU A 53 0.57 -7.62 -6.93
C LEU A 53 0.77 -7.16 -8.38
N PRO A 54 0.12 -6.05 -8.80
CA PRO A 54 0.43 -5.40 -10.06
C PRO A 54 1.90 -4.98 -10.13
N GLU A 55 2.44 -4.86 -11.36
CA GLU A 55 3.85 -4.53 -11.57
C GLU A 55 4.27 -3.17 -11.00
N TYR A 56 3.35 -2.22 -10.90
CA TYR A 56 3.60 -0.90 -10.30
C TYR A 56 3.42 -0.90 -8.77
N VAL A 57 3.15 -2.05 -8.14
CA VAL A 57 2.93 -2.15 -6.69
C VAL A 57 4.09 -2.88 -6.01
N ARG A 58 4.51 -2.37 -4.86
CA ARG A 58 5.53 -2.95 -4.00
C ARG A 58 4.93 -3.25 -2.63
N ARG A 59 5.27 -4.42 -2.09
CA ARG A 59 4.89 -4.77 -0.73
C ARG A 59 5.77 -4.00 0.25
N GLY A 60 5.16 -3.15 1.07
CA GLY A 60 5.82 -2.46 2.16
C GLY A 60 6.11 -3.42 3.32
N GLY A 61 7.33 -3.37 3.84
CA GLY A 61 7.68 -4.05 5.09
C GLY A 61 7.35 -3.19 6.31
N ASN A 62 7.10 -3.83 7.45
CA ASN A 62 6.86 -3.14 8.73
C ASN A 62 8.09 -2.36 9.22
N ASP A 63 9.29 -2.71 8.76
CA ASP A 63 10.54 -1.97 9.02
C ASP A 63 10.45 -0.52 8.54
N LYS A 64 9.75 -0.28 7.43
CA LYS A 64 9.58 1.06 6.86
C LYS A 64 8.66 1.96 7.67
N ALA A 65 7.72 1.39 8.42
CA ALA A 65 6.85 2.16 9.32
C ALA A 65 7.65 2.78 10.48
N PHE A 66 8.61 2.02 11.03
CA PHE A 66 9.48 2.48 12.10
C PHE A 66 10.46 3.57 11.62
N ILE A 67 11.08 3.36 10.45
CA ILE A 67 11.95 4.36 9.82
C ILE A 67 11.18 5.64 9.47
N GLY A 68 9.94 5.52 8.99
CA GLY A 68 9.07 6.67 8.73
C GLY A 68 8.81 7.49 9.99
N GLY A 69 8.47 6.83 11.09
CA GLY A 69 8.29 7.48 12.40
C GLY A 69 9.56 8.17 12.90
N MET A 70 10.72 7.51 12.81
CA MET A 70 11.99 8.12 13.19
C MET A 70 12.35 9.34 12.31
N LYS A 71 12.11 9.27 11.00
CA LYS A 71 12.33 10.40 10.09
C LYS A 71 11.40 11.58 10.36
N MET A 72 10.17 11.32 10.79
CA MET A 72 9.21 12.35 11.15
C MET A 72 9.57 13.05 12.46
N TRP A 73 10.22 12.32 13.38
CA TRP A 73 10.63 12.85 14.69
C TRP A 73 12.06 13.42 14.72
N SER A 74 12.87 13.13 13.71
CA SER A 74 14.20 13.71 13.55
C SER A 74 14.07 15.11 12.95
N GLU A 75 13.63 16.07 13.76
CA GLU A 75 13.88 17.51 13.56
C GLU A 75 15.20 17.91 14.22
#